data_AF-A0A2G1UNB2-F1
#
_entry.id   AF-A0A2G1UNB2-F1
#
_cell.length_a   1.000
_cell.length_b   1.000
_cell.length_c   1.000
_cell.angle_alpha   90.00
_cell.angle_beta   90.00
_cell.angle_gamma   90.00
#
_symmetry.space_group_name_H-M   'P 1'
#
loop_
_entity.id
_entity.type
_entity.pdbx_description
1 polymer ?
#
loop_
_entity_poly.entity_id
_entity_poly.type
_entity_poly.pdbx_seq_one_letter_code
_entity_poly.pdbx_strand_id
1 'polypeptide(L)' 'MFGFLRSDPQKKLRKAYEDKLTKALHAQRNGDLRSHGRLMEEAEKIYAELQNLAKQDAD' A
#
# COMPACT_ATOMS: atom_id res chain seq x y z
N MET A 1 -21.92 -20.94 -5.90
CA MET A 1 -21.07 -19.93 -6.57
C MET A 1 -21.13 -18.57 -5.86
N PHE A 2 -20.62 -18.42 -4.63
CA PHE A 2 -20.55 -17.12 -3.93
C PHE A 2 -19.40 -17.08 -2.91
N GLY A 3 -18.19 -17.46 -3.34
CA GLY A 3 -16.99 -17.51 -2.48
C GLY A 3 -16.03 -16.31 -2.60
N PHE A 4 -16.33 -15.32 -3.45
CA PHE A 4 -15.34 -14.33 -3.91
C PHE A 4 -15.45 -12.92 -3.30
N LEU A 5 -16.29 -12.72 -2.27
CA LEU A 5 -16.38 -11.46 -1.53
C LEU A 5 -15.77 -11.53 -0.13
N ARG A 6 -14.77 -12.39 0.10
CA ARG A 6 -13.85 -12.12 1.23
C ARG A 6 -13.15 -10.81 0.88
N SER A 7 -13.58 -9.73 1.54
CA SER A 7 -12.90 -8.44 1.49
C SER A 7 -11.57 -8.65 2.18
N ASP A 8 -10.59 -9.21 1.46
CA ASP A 8 -9.25 -9.45 2.00
C ASP A 8 -8.71 -8.08 2.40
N PRO A 9 -8.59 -7.78 3.70
CA PRO A 9 -8.06 -6.50 4.16
C PRO A 9 -6.64 -6.28 3.61
N GLN A 10 -5.92 -7.37 3.36
CA GLN A 10 -4.67 -7.39 2.60
C GLN A 10 -4.78 -6.79 1.20
N LYS A 11 -5.82 -7.13 0.41
CA LYS A 11 -6.01 -6.54 -0.94
C LYS A 11 -6.29 -5.05 -0.88
N LYS A 12 -7.05 -4.60 0.13
CA LYS A 12 -7.31 -3.16 0.34
C LYS A 12 -6.03 -2.41 0.65
N LEU A 13 -5.22 -2.93 1.57
CA LEU A 13 -3.90 -2.36 1.92
C LEU A 13 -2.96 -2.38 0.72
N ARG A 14 -2.93 -3.46 -0.05
CA ARG A 14 -2.08 -3.57 -1.25
C ARG A 14 -2.43 -2.51 -2.29
N LYS A 15 -3.72 -2.29 -2.53
CA LYS A 15 -4.20 -1.23 -3.43
C LYS A 15 -3.83 0.16 -2.90
N ALA A 16 -3.97 0.40 -1.58
CA ALA A 16 -3.57 1.65 -0.97
C ALA A 16 -2.05 1.91 -1.10
N TYR A 17 -1.23 0.86 -0.94
CA TYR A 17 0.22 0.92 -1.17
C TYR A 17 0.55 1.31 -2.61
N GLU A 18 -0.06 0.64 -3.59
CA GLU A 18 0.12 0.92 -5.03
C GLU A 18 -0.30 2.35 -5.40
N ASP A 19 -1.40 2.85 -4.82
CA ASP A 19 -1.84 4.24 -5.00
C ASP A 19 -0.81 5.24 -4.45
N LYS A 20 -0.20 4.97 -3.29
CA LYS A 20 0.85 5.83 -2.70
C LYS A 20 2.12 5.81 -3.54
N LEU A 21 2.54 4.65 -4.00
CA LEU A 21 3.67 4.47 -4.93
C LEU A 21 3.46 5.27 -6.22
N THR A 22 2.27 5.16 -6.82
CA THR A 22 1.94 5.90 -8.05
C THR A 22 2.01 7.40 -7.81
N LYS A 23 1.48 7.89 -6.68
CA LYS A 23 1.60 9.31 -6.31
C LYS A 23 3.05 9.71 -6.07
N ALA A 24 3.86 8.86 -5.45
CA ALA A 24 5.28 9.11 -5.23
C ALA A 24 6.02 9.24 -6.56
N LEU A 25 5.78 8.33 -7.51
CA LEU A 25 6.34 8.39 -8.87
C LEU A 25 5.93 9.66 -9.61
N HIS A 26 4.66 10.06 -9.50
CA HIS A 26 4.19 11.32 -10.05
C HIS A 26 4.89 12.53 -9.40
N ALA A 27 5.05 12.52 -8.07
CA ALA A 27 5.78 13.57 -7.36
C ALA A 27 7.25 13.63 -7.80
N GLN A 28 7.92 12.49 -7.93
CA GLN A 28 9.29 12.39 -8.44
C GLN A 28 9.40 12.94 -9.86
N ARG A 29 8.48 12.56 -10.75
CA ARG A 29 8.43 13.04 -12.15
C ARG A 29 8.21 14.55 -12.23
N ASN A 30 7.44 15.11 -11.30
CA ASN A 30 7.20 16.55 -11.19
C ASN A 30 8.33 17.29 -10.45
N GLY A 31 9.37 16.59 -9.97
CA GLY A 31 10.49 17.17 -9.23
C GLY A 31 10.19 17.47 -7.75
N ASP A 32 9.04 17.04 -7.23
CA ASP A 32 8.66 17.22 -5.82
C ASP A 32 9.23 16.09 -4.94
N LEU A 33 10.52 16.23 -4.64
CA LEU A 33 11.27 15.31 -3.77
C LEU A 33 10.69 15.23 -2.36
N ARG A 34 10.11 16.33 -1.85
CA ARG A 34 9.57 16.39 -0.49
C ARG A 34 8.31 15.55 -0.39
N SER A 35 7.40 15.69 -1.36
CA SER A 35 6.19 14.88 -1.43
C SER A 35 6.52 13.43 -1.76
N HIS A 36 7.49 13.15 -2.63
CA HIS A 36 7.96 11.79 -2.89
C HIS A 36 8.41 11.10 -1.59
N GLY A 37 9.27 11.75 -0.79
CA GLY A 37 9.75 11.19 0.48
C GLY A 37 8.60 10.84 1.43
N ARG A 38 7.65 11.76 1.62
CA ARG A 38 6.46 11.52 2.46
C ARG A 38 5.59 10.38 1.93
N LEU A 39 5.34 10.34 0.63
CA LEU A 39 4.49 9.33 -0.01
C LEU A 39 5.12 7.94 0.06
N MET A 40 6.45 7.84 -0.09
CA MET A 40 7.19 6.60 0.09
C MET A 40 7.16 6.13 1.55
N GLU A 41 7.33 7.03 2.52
CA GLU A 41 7.25 6.70 3.95
C GLU A 41 5.84 6.20 4.33
N GLU A 42 4.79 6.82 3.78
CA GLU A 42 3.41 6.35 3.94
C GLU A 42 3.18 4.98 3.27
N ALA A 43 3.78 4.74 2.10
CA ALA A 43 3.71 3.46 1.42
C ALA A 43 4.38 2.35 2.27
N GLU A 44 5.56 2.61 2.84
CA GLU A 44 6.23 1.65 3.72
C GLU A 44 5.40 1.31 4.97
N LYS A 45 4.70 2.28 5.56
CA LYS A 45 3.79 2.02 6.69
C LYS A 45 2.67 1.06 6.30
N ILE A 46 2.04 1.28 5.14
CA ILE A 46 0.99 0.38 4.62
C ILE A 46 1.56 -1.01 4.33
N TYR A 47 2.78 -1.09 3.79
CA TYR A 47 3.43 -2.37 3.52
C TYR A 47 3.76 -3.15 4.79
N ALA A 48 4.20 -2.46 5.85
CA ALA A 48 4.43 -3.06 7.16
C ALA A 48 3.12 -3.60 7.77
N GLU A 49 2.03 -2.84 7.68
CA GLU A 49 0.70 -3.32 8.08
C GLU A 49 0.28 -4.55 7.28
N LEU A 50 0.51 -4.55 5.96
CA LEU A 50 0.20 -5.67 5.09
C LEU A 50 1.00 -6.93 5.46
N GLN A 51 2.30 -6.79 5.78
CA GLN A 51 3.12 -7.90 6.25
C GLN A 51 2.64 -8.45 7.59
N ASN A 52 2.25 -7.57 8.52
CA ASN A 52 1.72 -7.99 9.82
C ASN A 52 0.40 -8.76 9.65
N LEU A 53 -0.49 -8.27 8.78
CA LEU A 53 -1.73 -8.96 8.45
C LEU A 53 -1.47 -10.32 7.79
N ALA A 54 -0.53 -10.37 6.84
CA ALA A 54 -0.15 -11.61 6.17
C ALA A 54 0.43 -12.67 7.11
N LYS A 55 1.12 -12.25 8.17
CA LYS A 55 1.56 -13.16 9.24
C LYS A 55 0.39 -13.63 10.10
N GLN A 56 -0.52 -12.73 10.48
CA GLN A 56 -1.70 -13.07 11.28
C GLN A 56 -2.66 -14.04 10.56
N ASP A 57 -2.78 -13.95 9.23
CA ASP A 57 -3.62 -14.86 8.44
C ASP A 57 -2.97 -16.25 8.22
N ALA A 58 -1.69 -16.42 8.59
CA ALA A 58 -0.92 -17.66 8.39
C ALA A 58 -0.78 -18.55 9.65
N ASP A 59 -1.25 -18.08 10.81
CA ASP A 59 -1.38 -18.82 12.08
C ASP A 59 -2.83 -19.31 12.29
#